data_AF-A0A9D4MZJ8-F1
#
_entry.id   AF-A0A9D4MZJ8-F1
#
_cell.length_a   1.000
_cell.length_b   1.000
_cell.length_c   1.000
_cell.angle_alpha   90.00
_cell.angle_beta   90.00
_cell.angle_gamma   90.00
#
_symmetry.space_group_name_H-M   'P 1'
#
loop_
_entity.id
_entity.type
_entity.pdbx_description
1 polymer ?
#
loop_
_entity_poly.entity_id
_entity_poly.type
_entity_poly.pdbx_seq_one_letter_code
_entity_poly.pdbx_strand_id
1 'polypeptide(L)' 'MMIRPVSEHALRRVHRKKYKEIHGRLFLIWEKYEDDETTTTQLLRACSRVAGLGPDTSYDQVHDEDEV' A
#
# COMPACT_ATOMS: atom_id res chain seq x y z
N MET A 1 -5.81 -28.07 -8.88
CA MET A 1 -6.37 -26.72 -8.62
C MET A 1 -7.29 -26.37 -9.78
N MET A 2 -8.59 -26.18 -9.54
CA MET A 2 -9.57 -25.89 -10.60
C MET A 2 -9.96 -24.41 -10.52
N ILE A 3 -9.68 -23.65 -11.57
CA ILE A 3 -10.08 -22.23 -11.66
C ILE A 3 -11.56 -22.20 -12.06
N ARG A 4 -12.42 -21.66 -11.19
CA ARG A 4 -13.85 -21.49 -11.46
C ARG A 4 -14.09 -20.11 -12.08
N PRO A 5 -14.84 -20.02 -13.19
CA PRO A 5 -15.25 -18.72 -13.70
C PRO A 5 -16.15 -18.04 -12.66
N VAL A 6 -15.82 -16.79 -12.33
CA VAL A 6 -16.60 -15.94 -11.42
C VAL A 6 -17.48 -15.04 -12.27
N SER A 7 -18.72 -14.79 -11.83
CA SER A 7 -19.58 -13.84 -12.53
C SER A 7 -18.97 -12.43 -12.53
N GLU A 8 -19.16 -11.67 -13.60
CA GLU A 8 -18.64 -10.30 -13.68
C GLU A 8 -19.11 -9.43 -12.50
N HIS A 9 -20.35 -9.64 -12.05
CA HIS A 9 -20.89 -8.97 -10.87
C HIS A 9 -20.09 -9.31 -9.60
N ALA A 10 -19.73 -10.58 -9.39
CA ALA A 10 -18.91 -10.98 -8.26
C ALA A 10 -17.47 -10.45 -8.36
N LEU A 11 -16.90 -10.39 -9.56
CA LEU A 11 -15.58 -9.78 -9.79
C LEU A 11 -15.58 -8.28 -9.47
N ARG A 12 -16.58 -7.54 -9.95
CA ARG A 12 -16.80 -6.12 -9.59
C ARG A 12 -16.99 -5.93 -8.09
N ARG A 13 -17.72 -6.86 -7.45
CA ARG A 13 -17.74 -7.17 -6.00
C ARG A 13 -16.38 -6.93 -5.34
N VAL A 14 -15.47 -7.83 -5.69
CA VAL A 14 -14.14 -7.96 -5.12
C VAL A 14 -13.26 -6.76 -5.48
N HIS A 15 -13.29 -6.33 -6.75
CA HIS A 15 -12.48 -5.19 -7.21
C HIS A 15 -12.83 -3.90 -6.47
N ARG A 16 -14.11 -3.60 -6.28
CA ARG A 16 -14.52 -2.42 -5.50
C ARG A 16 -14.05 -2.49 -4.05
N LYS A 17 -14.15 -3.67 -3.42
CA LYS A 17 -13.66 -3.87 -2.06
C LYS A 17 -12.16 -3.63 -1.99
N LYS A 18 -11.39 -4.22 -2.91
CA LYS A 18 -9.93 -4.09 -2.95
C LYS A 18 -9.49 -2.66 -3.24
N TYR A 19 -10.16 -2.00 -4.19
CA TYR A 19 -9.92 -0.60 -4.52
C TYR A 19 -10.13 0.31 -3.30
N LYS A 20 -11.26 0.16 -2.59
CA LYS A 20 -11.52 0.93 -1.36
C LYS A 20 -10.46 0.70 -0.29
N GLU A 21 -10.04 -0.54 -0.11
CA GLU A 21 -8.99 -0.90 0.86
C GLU A 21 -7.64 -0.24 0.52
N ILE A 22 -7.21 -0.33 -0.74
CA ILE A 22 -5.97 0.28 -1.22
C ILE A 22 -6.02 1.79 -1.08
N HIS A 23 -7.11 2.42 -1.54
CA HIS A 23 -7.28 3.87 -1.44
C HIS A 23 -7.30 4.35 0.00
N GLY A 24 -8.00 3.66 0.90
CA GLY A 24 -8.01 4.02 2.33
C GLY A 24 -6.62 3.98 2.95
N ARG A 25 -5.82 2.95 2.63
CA ARG A 25 -4.43 2.86 3.09
C ARG A 25 -3.55 3.95 2.50
N LEU A 26 -3.71 4.26 1.21
CA LEU A 26 -2.95 5.30 0.53
C LEU A 26 -3.22 6.68 1.15
N PHE A 27 -4.49 7.02 1.39
CA PHE A 27 -4.86 8.29 2.00
C PHE A 27 -4.32 8.43 3.42
N LEU A 28 -4.33 7.36 4.22
CA LEU A 28 -3.75 7.38 5.56
C LEU A 28 -2.23 7.63 5.53
N ILE A 29 -1.51 7.04 4.57
CA ILE A 29 -0.07 7.28 4.42
C ILE A 29 0.18 8.72 3.94
N TRP A 30 -0.67 9.23 3.05
CA TRP A 30 -0.58 10.60 2.56
C TRP A 30 -0.81 11.63 3.66
N GLU A 31 -1.81 11.42 4.52
CA GLU A 31 -2.09 12.27 5.68
C GLU A 31 -0.87 12.38 6.60
N LYS A 32 -0.21 11.25 6.89
CA LYS A 32 1.04 11.22 7.67
C LYS A 32 2.22 11.94 7.02
N TYR A 33 2.22 12.04 5.70
CA TYR A 33 3.24 12.81 4.99
C TYR A 33 2.92 14.31 5.05
N GLU A 34 1.65 14.68 4.93
CA GLU A 34 1.19 16.06 5.05
C GLU A 34 1.39 16.63 6.47
N ASP A 35 1.28 15.78 7.49
CA ASP A 35 1.54 16.12 8.89
C ASP A 35 3.04 16.09 9.26
N ASP A 36 3.95 15.99 8.29
CA ASP A 36 5.40 15.87 8.46
C ASP A 36 5.84 14.68 9.36
N GLU A 37 4.97 13.69 9.61
CA GLU A 37 5.28 12.50 10.41
C GLU A 37 6.15 11.47 9.67
N THR A 38 6.17 11.53 8.33
CA THR A 38 6.91 10.59 7.49
C THR A 38 7.65 11.29 6.36
N THR A 39 8.86 10.83 6.06
CA THR A 39 9.66 11.39 4.97
C THR A 39 9.17 10.91 3.61
N THR A 40 9.50 11.64 2.54
CA THR A 40 9.19 11.25 1.15
C THR A 40 9.63 9.82 0.82
N THR A 41 10.80 9.40 1.31
CA THR A 41 11.32 8.03 1.11
C THR A 41 10.43 7.00 1.79
N GLN A 42 9.98 7.29 3.01
CA GLN A 42 9.07 6.40 3.77
C GLN A 42 7.69 6.32 3.12
N LEU A 43 7.16 7.45 2.62
CA LEU A 43 5.93 7.52 1.82
C LEU A 43 6.03 6.61 0.59
N LEU A 44 7.09 6.75 -0.22
CA LEU A 44 7.27 5.96 -1.44
C LEU A 44 7.40 4.45 -1.15
N ARG A 45 8.13 4.07 -0.08
CA ARG A 45 8.19 2.66 0.35
C ARG A 45 6.82 2.16 0.82
N ALA A 46 6.07 2.95 1.57
CA ALA A 46 4.74 2.58 2.03
C ALA A 46 3.75 2.42 0.87
N CYS A 47 3.80 3.30 -0.12
CA CYS A 47 3.03 3.20 -1.37
C CYS A 47 3.36 1.94 -2.17
N SER A 48 4.65 1.59 -2.30
CA SER A 48 5.10 0.35 -2.95
C SER A 48 4.50 -0.91 -2.28
N ARG A 49 4.46 -0.95 -0.94
CA ARG A 49 3.82 -2.03 -0.18
C ARG A 49 2.31 -2.09 -0.40
N VAL A 50 1.63 -0.94 -0.40
CA VAL A 50 0.17 -0.87 -0.63
C VAL A 50 -0.22 -1.31 -2.04
N ALA A 51 0.61 -0.99 -3.04
CA ALA A 51 0.44 -1.43 -4.41
C ALA A 51 0.78 -2.91 -4.65
N GLY A 52 1.40 -3.59 -3.67
CA GLY A 52 1.87 -4.97 -3.82
C GLY A 52 3.08 -5.09 -4.75
N LEU A 53 3.88 -4.02 -4.87
CA LEU A 53 5.06 -3.94 -5.75
C LEU A 53 6.39 -4.03 -4.98
N GLY A 54 6.36 -4.02 -3.65
CA GLY A 54 7.56 -4.09 -2.79
C GLY A 54 7.87 -5.49 -2.28
N PRO A 55 9.14 -5.81 -1.98
CA PRO A 55 9.53 -7.07 -1.35
C PRO A 55 8.82 -7.24 -0.01
N ASP A 56 8.42 -8.47 0.31
CA ASP A 56 7.90 -8.84 1.61
C ASP A 56 8.99 -8.61 2.67
N THR A 57 8.58 -7.93 3.73
CA THR A 57 9.45 -7.21 4.66
C THR A 57 10.35 -8.13 5.48
N SER A 58 11.53 -8.50 4.96
CA SER A 58 12.60 -9.07 5.79
C SER A 58 13.85 -8.19 5.92
N TYR A 59 13.87 -6.97 5.35
CA TYR A 59 15.13 -6.22 5.21
C TYR A 59 15.14 -4.73 5.61
N ASP A 60 14.11 -4.18 6.28
CA ASP A 60 14.11 -2.75 6.62
C ASP A 60 13.98 -2.49 8.13
N GLN A 61 15.05 -2.83 8.84
CA GLN A 61 15.54 -2.03 9.96
C GLN A 61 16.75 -1.25 9.45
N VAL A 62 16.53 -0.10 8.81
CA VAL A 62 17.60 0.88 8.59
C VAL A 62 17.13 2.18 9.23
N HIS A 63 17.81 2.52 10.33
CA HIS A 63 17.82 3.84 10.93
C HIS A 63 18.24 4.84 9.85
N ASP A 64 17.34 5.73 9.45
CA ASP A 64 17.73 7.00 8.84
C ASP A 64 17.87 8.01 9.98
N GLU A 65 19.01 7.94 10.68
CA GLU A 65 19.63 9.15 11.23
C GLU A 65 20.39 9.77 10.06
N ASP A 66 19.93 10.93 9.58
CA ASP A 66 20.70 11.96 8.87
C ASP A 66 19.80 12.70 7.87
N GLU A 67 19.26 13.85 8.30
CA GLU A 67 19.39 15.07 7.50
C GLU A 67 19.39 16.28 8.45
N VAL A 68 20.56 16.92 8.56
CA VAL A 68 20.84 18.19 9.24
C VAL A 68 20.32 19.35 8.42
#